data_AF-A0A8J8A337-F1
#
_entry.id   AF-A0A8J8A337-F1
#
_cell.length_a   1.000
_cell.length_b   1.000
_cell.length_c   1.000
_cell.angle_alpha   90.00
_cell.angle_beta   90.00
_cell.angle_gamma   90.00
#
_symmetry.space_group_name_H-M   'P 1'
#
loop_
_entity.id
_entity.type
_entity.pdbx_description
1 polymer ?
#
loop_
_entity_poly.entity_id
_entity_poly.type
_entity_poly.pdbx_seq_one_letter_code
_entity_poly.pdbx_strand_id
1 'polypeptide(L)'
;MADWKSHLLPALFLLHGGINLMFYGFPAVMFSAVIPASLYGKLAWALPFLILGYFALGILALYHLLIHNVRRGKLLGLLYFGAGALGSAVVLSESLHEMPLLPAIFALWLALSLLGMLLLFRGIGVSWKLSLVAMTLLGISALVSASTAQWVVEDYYAHVHIGEIPENATVIVAYPENVSPPNGTG
;
A
#
# COMPACT_ATOMS: atom_id res chain seq x y z
N MET A 1 -30.30 2.62 -18.95
CA MET A 1 -28.87 2.37 -19.22
C MET A 1 -28.13 2.60 -17.91
N ALA A 2 -27.36 1.62 -17.42
CA ALA A 2 -26.57 1.81 -16.21
C ALA A 2 -25.51 2.88 -16.47
N ASP A 3 -25.36 3.85 -15.56
CA ASP A 3 -24.33 4.89 -15.65
C ASP A 3 -22.96 4.25 -15.39
N TRP A 4 -22.33 3.75 -16.45
CA TRP A 4 -21.02 3.07 -16.39
C TRP A 4 -19.95 3.95 -15.71
N LYS A 5 -20.10 5.28 -15.77
CA LYS A 5 -19.16 6.23 -15.15
C LYS A 5 -19.11 6.04 -13.64
N SER A 6 -20.23 5.68 -13.01
CA SER A 6 -20.29 5.50 -11.56
C SER A 6 -19.46 4.31 -11.05
N HIS A 7 -18.96 3.47 -11.96
CA HIS A 7 -18.14 2.31 -11.64
C HIS A 7 -16.64 2.63 -11.71
N LEU A 8 -16.24 3.73 -12.37
CA LEU A 8 -14.83 4.04 -12.63
C LEU A 8 -14.05 4.29 -11.34
N LEU A 9 -14.54 5.18 -10.47
CA LEU A 9 -13.82 5.53 -9.25
C LEU A 9 -13.75 4.35 -8.26
N PRO A 10 -14.84 3.62 -7.95
CA PRO A 10 -14.74 2.43 -7.10
C PRO A 10 -13.88 1.31 -7.71
N ALA A 11 -13.82 1.18 -9.04
CA ALA A 11 -12.92 0.25 -9.70
C ALA A 11 -11.45 0.57 -9.43
N LEU A 12 -11.05 1.84 -9.32
CA LEU A 12 -9.67 2.19 -8.97
C LEU A 12 -9.32 1.80 -7.53
N PHE A 13 -10.24 2.01 -6.58
CA PHE A 13 -10.06 1.52 -5.20
C PHE A 13 -9.95 -0.01 -5.16
N LEU A 14 -10.76 -0.72 -5.96
CA LEU A 14 -10.65 -2.18 -6.11
C LEU A 14 -9.30 -2.60 -6.69
N LEU A 15 -8.83 -1.95 -7.75
CA LEU A 15 -7.54 -2.26 -8.35
C LEU A 15 -6.40 -2.04 -7.35
N HIS A 16 -6.43 -0.96 -6.57
CA HIS A 16 -5.47 -0.76 -5.49
C HIS A 16 -5.52 -1.91 -4.47
N GLY A 17 -6.69 -2.29 -3.96
CA GLY A 17 -6.82 -3.42 -3.03
C GLY A 17 -6.32 -4.74 -3.65
N GLY A 18 -6.69 -5.02 -4.89
CA GLY A 18 -6.31 -6.23 -5.62
C GLY A 18 -4.80 -6.33 -5.85
N ILE A 19 -4.19 -5.27 -6.39
CA ILE A 19 -2.74 -5.22 -6.61
C ILE A 19 -2.00 -5.37 -5.27
N ASN A 20 -2.44 -4.67 -4.21
CA ASN A 20 -1.82 -4.80 -2.90
C ASN A 20 -1.81 -6.26 -2.39
N LEU A 21 -2.92 -6.97 -2.55
CA LEU A 21 -3.03 -8.37 -2.11
C LEU A 21 -2.14 -9.31 -2.94
N MET A 22 -2.04 -9.08 -4.25
CA MET A 22 -1.17 -9.88 -5.13
C MET A 22 0.31 -9.74 -4.77
N PHE A 23 0.71 -8.60 -4.20
CA PHE A 23 2.09 -8.30 -3.81
C PHE A 23 2.29 -8.23 -2.29
N TYR A 24 1.47 -8.97 -1.53
CA TYR A 24 1.63 -9.20 -0.08
C TYR A 24 1.87 -7.94 0.76
N GLY A 25 1.28 -6.81 0.37
CA GLY A 25 1.37 -5.59 1.15
C GLY A 25 2.60 -4.71 0.90
N PHE A 26 2.97 -4.57 -0.37
CA PHE A 26 4.01 -3.65 -0.82
C PHE A 26 3.87 -2.16 -0.39
N PRO A 27 2.74 -1.61 0.13
CA PRO A 27 2.73 -0.29 0.78
C PRO A 27 3.68 -0.17 1.97
N ALA A 28 4.13 -1.29 2.58
CA ALA A 28 5.23 -1.24 3.53
C ALA A 28 6.49 -0.63 2.90
N VAL A 29 6.86 -1.07 1.68
CA VAL A 29 7.99 -0.51 0.90
C VAL A 29 7.77 0.97 0.62
N MET A 30 6.54 1.33 0.24
CA MET A 30 6.16 2.73 -0.01
C MET A 30 6.41 3.62 1.21
N PHE A 31 5.95 3.19 2.39
CA PHE A 31 6.14 3.97 3.61
C PHE A 31 7.60 3.97 4.09
N SER A 32 8.32 2.85 3.94
CA SER A 32 9.74 2.78 4.29
C SER A 32 10.60 3.71 3.43
N ALA A 33 10.30 3.85 2.14
CA ALA A 33 11.02 4.77 1.25
C ALA A 33 10.75 6.26 1.57
N VAL A 34 9.54 6.58 2.06
CA VAL A 34 9.20 7.97 2.45
C VAL A 34 9.82 8.36 3.79
N ILE A 35 10.07 7.39 4.68
CA ILE A 35 10.66 7.65 6.00
C ILE A 35 12.18 7.77 5.85
N PRO A 36 12.79 8.91 6.27
CA PRO A 36 14.25 9.05 6.24
C PRO A 36 14.95 7.93 7.05
N ALA A 37 16.06 7.40 6.52
CA ALA A 37 16.80 6.31 7.15
C ALA A 37 17.20 6.60 8.62
N SER A 38 17.50 7.85 8.96
CA SER A 38 17.83 8.29 10.33
C SER A 38 16.67 8.17 11.33
N LEU A 39 15.43 8.12 10.84
CA LEU A 39 14.21 8.00 11.62
C LEU A 39 13.60 6.59 11.56
N TYR A 40 14.01 5.77 10.59
CA TYR A 40 13.41 4.45 10.37
C TYR A 40 13.47 3.57 11.62
N GLY A 41 14.63 3.42 12.26
CA GLY A 41 14.74 2.62 13.49
C GLY A 41 13.89 3.12 14.68
N LYS A 42 13.50 4.40 14.69
CA LYS A 42 12.62 5.00 15.72
C LYS A 42 11.13 4.88 15.38
N LEU A 43 10.81 4.71 14.10
CA LEU A 43 9.45 4.77 13.57
C LEU A 43 8.99 3.46 12.92
N ALA A 44 9.84 2.43 12.84
CA ALA A 44 9.51 1.14 12.24
C ALA A 44 8.25 0.53 12.88
N TRP A 45 8.13 0.61 14.22
CA TRP A 45 6.93 0.16 14.95
C TRP A 45 5.63 0.84 14.51
N ALA A 46 5.69 2.04 13.93
CA ALA A 46 4.52 2.77 13.46
C ALA A 46 4.04 2.29 12.07
N LEU A 47 4.85 1.50 11.35
CA LEU A 47 4.59 1.08 9.97
C LEU A 47 3.24 0.35 9.80
N PRO A 48 2.84 -0.61 10.66
CA PRO A 48 1.52 -1.24 10.55
C PRO A 48 0.38 -0.24 10.71
N PHE A 49 0.52 0.73 11.63
CA PHE A 49 -0.49 1.77 11.86
C PHE A 49 -0.60 2.75 10.70
N LEU A 50 0.52 3.10 10.05
CA LEU A 50 0.52 3.92 8.84
C LEU A 50 -0.22 3.22 7.69
N ILE A 51 0.00 1.91 7.52
CA ILE A 51 -0.69 1.09 6.52
C ILE A 51 -2.20 1.03 6.81
N LEU A 52 -2.59 0.76 8.07
CA LEU A 52 -4.00 0.77 8.47
C LEU A 52 -4.65 2.13 8.22
N GLY A 53 -3.97 3.22 8.59
CA GLY A 53 -4.42 4.58 8.35
C GLY A 53 -4.60 4.88 6.86
N TYR A 54 -3.66 4.45 6.02
CA TYR A 54 -3.73 4.59 4.57
C TYR A 54 -4.97 3.92 3.98
N PHE A 55 -5.20 2.65 4.27
CA PHE A 55 -6.38 1.95 3.77
C PHE A 55 -7.68 2.48 4.38
N ALA A 56 -7.66 2.93 5.64
CA ALA A 56 -8.80 3.58 6.27
C ALA A 56 -9.21 4.88 5.53
N LEU A 57 -8.25 5.67 5.03
CA LEU A 57 -8.57 6.83 4.19
C LEU A 57 -9.37 6.43 2.95
N GLY A 58 -8.99 5.35 2.27
CA GLY A 58 -9.70 4.85 1.09
C GLY A 58 -11.11 4.34 1.41
N ILE A 59 -11.25 3.60 2.51
CA ILE A 59 -12.56 3.12 3.00
C ILE A 59 -13.46 4.29 3.36
N LEU A 60 -12.97 5.25 4.15
CA LEU A 60 -13.74 6.41 4.59
C LEU A 60 -14.07 7.34 3.42
N ALA A 61 -13.19 7.45 2.42
CA ALA A 61 -13.47 8.18 1.19
C ALA A 61 -14.69 7.61 0.48
N LEU A 62 -14.71 6.30 0.22
CA LEU A 62 -15.84 5.62 -0.41
C LEU A 62 -17.11 5.72 0.43
N TYR A 63 -17.02 5.50 1.74
CA TYR A 63 -18.15 5.65 2.66
C TYR A 63 -18.79 7.04 2.54
N HIS A 64 -17.98 8.11 2.62
CA HIS A 64 -18.49 9.47 2.54
C HIS A 64 -19.03 9.84 1.15
N LEU A 65 -18.45 9.30 0.08
CA LEU A 65 -18.98 9.46 -1.28
C LEU A 65 -20.34 8.77 -1.44
N LEU A 66 -20.56 7.62 -0.79
CA LEU A 66 -21.83 6.90 -0.82
C LEU A 66 -22.96 7.63 -0.10
N ILE A 67 -22.69 8.19 1.08
CA ILE A 67 -23.69 8.96 1.86
C ILE A 67 -23.84 10.41 1.38
N HIS A 68 -23.43 10.70 0.14
CA HIS A 68 -23.49 12.02 -0.50
C HIS A 68 -22.74 13.15 0.23
N ASN A 69 -21.81 12.83 1.15
CA ASN A 69 -20.90 13.80 1.75
C ASN A 69 -19.67 14.02 0.85
N VAL A 70 -19.91 14.62 -0.31
CA VAL A 70 -18.93 14.75 -1.40
C VAL A 70 -17.67 15.49 -0.96
N ARG A 71 -17.78 16.52 -0.11
CA ARG A 71 -16.63 17.30 0.36
C ARG A 71 -15.66 16.44 1.17
N ARG A 72 -16.16 15.70 2.17
CA ARG A 72 -15.32 14.81 2.99
C ARG A 72 -14.79 13.63 2.18
N GLY A 73 -15.65 13.03 1.34
CA GLY A 73 -15.26 11.93 0.46
C GLY A 73 -14.11 12.31 -0.49
N LYS A 74 -14.18 13.51 -1.10
CA LYS A 74 -13.10 14.05 -1.94
C LYS A 74 -11.82 14.31 -1.17
N LEU A 75 -11.91 14.92 0.02
CA LEU A 75 -10.72 15.20 0.85
C LEU A 75 -9.99 13.91 1.23
N LEU A 76 -10.72 12.92 1.75
CA LEU A 76 -10.13 11.65 2.16
C LEU A 76 -9.61 10.85 0.97
N GLY A 77 -10.33 10.87 -0.16
CA GLY A 77 -9.88 10.25 -1.39
C GLY A 77 -8.62 10.93 -1.94
N LEU A 78 -8.52 12.26 -1.84
CA LEU A 78 -7.33 13.01 -2.23
C LEU A 78 -6.14 12.65 -1.34
N LEU A 79 -6.34 12.52 -0.03
CA LEU A 79 -5.29 12.07 0.88
C LEU A 79 -4.85 10.63 0.55
N TYR A 80 -5.79 9.73 0.28
CA TYR A 80 -5.51 8.35 -0.10
C TYR A 80 -4.69 8.26 -1.39
N PHE A 81 -5.22 8.79 -2.50
CA PHE A 81 -4.51 8.73 -3.78
C PHE A 81 -3.27 9.62 -3.82
N GLY A 82 -3.27 10.74 -3.10
CA GLY A 82 -2.11 11.62 -2.98
C GLY A 82 -0.95 10.94 -2.26
N ALA A 83 -1.22 10.25 -1.14
CA ALA A 83 -0.21 9.46 -0.45
C ALA A 83 0.32 8.32 -1.34
N GLY A 84 -0.57 7.63 -2.07
CA GLY A 84 -0.18 6.60 -3.03
C GLY A 84 0.72 7.14 -4.15
N ALA A 85 0.37 8.30 -4.73
CA ALA A 85 1.15 8.93 -5.79
C ALA A 85 2.52 9.41 -5.29
N LEU A 86 2.56 10.10 -4.15
CA LEU A 86 3.81 10.60 -3.57
C LEU A 86 4.73 9.43 -3.19
N GLY A 87 4.21 8.43 -2.49
CA GLY A 87 4.97 7.26 -2.11
C GLY A 87 5.53 6.49 -3.31
N SER A 88 4.72 6.27 -4.35
CA SER A 88 5.20 5.66 -5.59
C SER A 88 6.30 6.48 -6.26
N ALA A 89 6.17 7.81 -6.31
CA ALA A 89 7.17 8.68 -6.93
C ALA A 89 8.53 8.59 -6.21
N VAL A 90 8.51 8.55 -4.87
CA VAL A 90 9.74 8.38 -4.07
C VAL A 90 10.38 7.02 -4.37
N VAL A 91 9.62 5.93 -4.32
CA VAL A 91 10.17 4.59 -4.60
C VAL A 91 10.76 4.50 -6.01
N LEU A 92 10.10 5.07 -7.02
CA LEU A 92 10.60 5.09 -8.40
C LEU A 92 11.88 5.92 -8.58
N SER A 93 12.08 6.94 -7.74
CA SER A 93 13.31 7.75 -7.80
C SER A 93 14.53 7.02 -7.25
N GLU A 94 14.33 6.02 -6.39
CA GLU A 94 15.39 5.21 -5.78
C GLU A 94 15.61 3.87 -6.50
N SER A 95 14.57 3.30 -7.12
CA SER A 95 14.54 1.91 -7.60
C SER A 95 15.00 1.69 -9.04
N LEU A 96 16.16 2.23 -9.45
CA LEU A 96 16.54 2.17 -10.87
C LEU A 96 17.23 0.87 -11.34
N HIS A 97 17.71 -0.04 -10.46
CA HIS A 97 18.66 -1.06 -10.94
C HIS A 97 18.48 -2.54 -10.52
N GLU A 98 17.73 -2.90 -9.46
CA GLU A 98 17.86 -4.27 -8.90
C GLU A 98 16.64 -5.21 -9.03
N MET A 99 15.44 -4.73 -9.40
CA MET A 99 14.29 -5.60 -9.66
C MET A 99 13.33 -4.96 -10.68
N PRO A 100 13.12 -5.52 -11.89
CA PRO A 100 12.28 -4.87 -12.91
C PRO A 100 10.79 -4.83 -12.56
N LEU A 101 10.32 -5.75 -11.70
CA LEU A 101 8.90 -5.89 -11.40
C LEU A 101 8.40 -4.83 -10.39
N LEU A 102 9.21 -4.48 -9.39
CA LEU A 102 8.81 -3.55 -8.33
C LEU A 102 8.56 -2.11 -8.85
N PRO A 103 9.45 -1.51 -9.67
CA PRO A 103 9.20 -0.23 -10.33
C PRO A 103 7.98 -0.28 -11.25
N ALA A 104 7.77 -1.38 -11.98
CA ALA A 104 6.59 -1.50 -12.84
C ALA A 104 5.28 -1.44 -12.04
N ILE A 105 5.23 -2.11 -10.88
CA ILE A 105 4.07 -2.06 -9.97
C ILE A 105 3.87 -0.66 -9.42
N PHE A 106 4.94 0.00 -8.96
CA PHE A 106 4.84 1.36 -8.43
C PHE A 106 4.48 2.40 -9.50
N ALA A 107 4.93 2.22 -10.74
CA ALA A 107 4.51 3.03 -11.89
C ALA A 107 3.02 2.83 -12.21
N LEU A 108 2.54 1.59 -12.18
CA LEU A 108 1.11 1.29 -12.31
C LEU A 108 0.31 1.93 -11.17
N TRP A 109 0.77 1.78 -9.93
CA TRP A 109 0.13 2.36 -8.75
C TRP A 109 0.10 3.89 -8.79
N LEU A 110 1.18 4.52 -9.27
CA LEU A 110 1.24 5.96 -9.52
C LEU A 110 0.19 6.37 -10.54
N ALA A 111 0.14 5.70 -11.70
CA ALA A 111 -0.83 6.00 -12.75
C ALA A 111 -2.28 5.86 -12.26
N LEU A 112 -2.60 4.80 -11.52
CA LEU A 112 -3.91 4.58 -10.91
C LEU A 112 -4.23 5.65 -9.86
N SER A 113 -3.25 6.06 -9.06
CA SER A 113 -3.41 7.13 -8.06
C SER A 113 -3.70 8.49 -8.71
N LEU A 114 -2.95 8.86 -9.75
CA LEU A 114 -3.19 10.08 -10.52
C LEU A 114 -4.57 10.06 -11.19
N LEU A 115 -4.97 8.92 -11.77
CA LEU A 115 -6.29 8.75 -12.36
C LEU A 115 -7.40 8.82 -11.30
N GLY A 116 -7.18 8.28 -10.11
CA GLY A 116 -8.09 8.35 -8.97
C GLY A 116 -8.33 9.80 -8.53
N MET A 117 -7.26 10.58 -8.39
CA MET A 117 -7.35 12.02 -8.12
C MET A 117 -8.14 12.74 -9.22
N LEU A 118 -7.86 12.48 -10.49
CA LEU A 118 -8.60 13.08 -11.61
C LEU A 118 -10.11 12.77 -11.54
N LEU A 119 -10.47 11.50 -11.28
CA LEU A 119 -11.86 11.08 -11.21
C LEU A 119 -12.60 11.65 -10.00
N LEU A 120 -11.92 11.84 -8.86
CA LEU A 120 -12.52 12.49 -7.69
C LEU A 120 -13.06 13.88 -8.01
N PHE A 121 -12.38 14.66 -8.86
CA PHE A 121 -12.81 16.02 -9.20
C PHE A 121 -13.89 16.08 -10.29
N ARG A 122 -14.10 15.01 -11.06
CA ARG A 122 -15.11 14.98 -12.14
C ARG A 122 -16.57 14.94 -11.69
N GLY A 123 -16.84 14.85 -10.39
CA GLY A 123 -18.21 14.90 -9.84
C GLY A 123 -19.08 13.70 -10.23
N ILE A 124 -18.43 12.58 -10.58
CA ILE A 124 -19.10 11.34 -10.95
C ILE A 124 -19.60 10.65 -9.66
N GLY A 125 -20.84 10.18 -9.65
CA GLY A 125 -21.38 9.38 -8.54
C GLY A 125 -20.63 8.06 -8.36
N VAL A 126 -20.83 7.37 -7.24
CA VAL A 126 -20.19 6.08 -6.98
C VAL A 126 -21.23 4.96 -6.91
N SER A 127 -20.94 3.84 -7.57
CA SER A 127 -21.78 2.64 -7.53
C SER A 127 -21.76 2.04 -6.12
N TRP A 128 -22.93 1.90 -5.51
CA TRP A 128 -23.07 1.33 -4.15
C TRP A 128 -22.45 -0.06 -4.04
N LYS A 129 -22.85 -0.98 -4.93
CA LYS A 129 -22.39 -2.37 -4.91
C LYS A 129 -20.86 -2.44 -5.05
N LEU A 130 -20.31 -1.72 -6.02
CA LEU A 130 -18.88 -1.76 -6.29
C LEU A 130 -18.08 -1.09 -5.17
N SER A 131 -18.59 -0.03 -4.57
CA SER A 131 -17.95 0.65 -3.43
C SER A 131 -17.91 -0.23 -2.20
N LEU A 132 -18.97 -0.99 -1.90
CA LEU A 132 -18.93 -1.96 -0.79
C LEU A 132 -17.87 -3.04 -1.01
N VAL A 133 -17.80 -3.61 -2.21
CA VAL A 133 -16.76 -4.61 -2.54
C VAL A 133 -15.37 -3.99 -2.42
N ALA A 134 -15.19 -2.76 -2.91
CA ALA A 134 -13.94 -2.01 -2.80
C ALA A 134 -13.54 -1.80 -1.34
N MET A 135 -14.46 -1.34 -0.50
CA MET A 135 -14.21 -1.12 0.93
C MET A 135 -13.81 -2.42 1.64
N THR A 136 -14.50 -3.53 1.37
CA THR A 136 -14.14 -4.84 1.92
C THR A 136 -12.75 -5.27 1.48
N LEU A 137 -12.44 -5.13 0.18
CA LEU A 137 -11.14 -5.51 -0.36
C LEU A 137 -10.00 -4.65 0.22
N LEU A 138 -10.22 -3.34 0.38
CA LEU A 138 -9.28 -2.44 1.06
C LEU A 138 -9.10 -2.83 2.53
N GLY A 139 -10.16 -3.28 3.21
CA GLY A 139 -10.07 -3.77 4.58
C GLY A 139 -9.21 -5.03 4.70
N ILE A 140 -9.43 -6.02 3.83
CA ILE A 140 -8.61 -7.23 3.76
C ILE A 140 -7.16 -6.85 3.41
N SER A 141 -6.97 -5.95 2.44
CA SER A 141 -5.66 -5.42 2.05
C SER A 141 -4.94 -4.78 3.24
N ALA A 142 -5.64 -3.97 4.03
CA ALA A 142 -5.09 -3.33 5.22
C ALA A 142 -4.58 -4.35 6.23
N LEU A 143 -5.39 -5.37 6.52
CA LEU A 143 -5.05 -6.40 7.49
C LEU A 143 -3.84 -7.22 7.03
N VAL A 144 -3.84 -7.68 5.77
CA VAL A 144 -2.72 -8.45 5.20
C VAL A 144 -1.45 -7.61 5.22
N SER A 145 -1.49 -6.38 4.72
CA SER A 145 -0.32 -5.49 4.66
C SER A 145 0.20 -5.08 6.04
N ALA A 146 -0.69 -4.81 7.00
CA ALA A 146 -0.28 -4.46 8.35
C ALA A 146 0.34 -5.67 9.07
N SER A 147 -0.19 -6.87 8.83
CA SER A 147 0.37 -8.11 9.37
C SER A 147 1.75 -8.38 8.79
N THR A 148 1.92 -8.26 7.46
CA THR A 148 3.24 -8.45 6.84
C THR A 148 4.24 -7.39 7.27
N ALA A 149 3.81 -6.13 7.43
CA ALA A 149 4.67 -5.08 7.98
C ALA A 149 5.09 -5.36 9.43
N GLN A 150 4.19 -5.89 10.27
CA GLN A 150 4.52 -6.26 11.65
C GLN A 150 5.63 -7.33 11.68
N TRP A 151 5.59 -8.31 10.78
CA TRP A 151 6.63 -9.34 10.67
C TRP A 151 7.98 -8.72 10.29
N VAL A 152 8.00 -7.79 9.34
CA VAL A 152 9.23 -7.06 8.93
C VAL A 152 9.78 -6.22 10.08
N VAL A 153 8.92 -5.60 10.89
CA VAL A 153 9.32 -4.80 12.05
C VAL A 153 9.91 -5.68 13.14
N GLU A 154 9.27 -6.80 13.45
CA GLU A 154 9.77 -7.78 14.43
C GLU A 154 11.13 -8.33 14.01
N ASP A 155 11.29 -8.66 12.73
CA ASP A 155 12.56 -9.12 12.16
C ASP A 155 13.65 -8.05 12.28
N TYR A 156 13.36 -6.79 11.91
CA TYR A 156 14.30 -5.68 12.06
C TYR A 156 14.76 -5.48 13.51
N TYR A 157 13.83 -5.49 14.47
CA TYR A 157 14.18 -5.31 15.88
C TYR A 157 14.92 -6.50 16.48
N ALA A 158 14.63 -7.73 16.03
CA ALA A 158 15.40 -8.92 16.40
C ALA A 158 16.86 -8.80 15.94
N HIS A 159 17.11 -8.37 14.69
CA HIS A 159 18.47 -8.20 14.17
C HIS A 159 19.24 -7.05 14.83
N VAL A 160 18.56 -5.98 15.26
CA VAL A 160 19.21 -4.83 15.93
C VAL A 160 19.55 -5.14 17.39
N HIS A 161 18.76 -5.95 18.10
CA HIS A 161 18.96 -6.24 19.53
C HIS A 161 19.71 -7.55 19.78
N ILE A 162 19.59 -8.53 18.90
CA ILE A 162 20.35 -9.77 18.96
C ILE A 162 21.59 -9.53 18.09
N GLY A 163 22.63 -8.90 18.66
CA GLY A 163 23.90 -8.64 17.98
C GLY A 163 24.68 -9.89 17.55
N GLU A 164 24.12 -11.09 17.74
CA GLU A 164 24.64 -12.38 17.31
C GLU A 164 23.51 -13.19 16.65
N ILE A 165 23.72 -13.59 15.40
CA ILE A 165 22.86 -14.54 14.72
C ILE A 165 22.81 -15.84 15.55
N PRO A 166 21.62 -16.32 16.00
CA PRO A 166 21.52 -17.57 16.74
C PRO A 166 22.11 -18.73 15.93
N GLU A 167 22.93 -19.61 16.53
CA GLU A 167 23.55 -20.75 15.81
C GLU A 167 22.54 -21.70 15.13
N ASN A 168 21.27 -21.66 15.55
CA ASN A 168 20.16 -22.45 15.01
C ASN A 168 19.17 -21.62 14.16
N ALA A 169 19.54 -20.40 13.81
CA ALA A 169 18.82 -19.58 12.85
C ALA A 169 18.80 -20.28 11.48
N THR A 170 17.63 -20.39 10.86
CA THR A 170 17.54 -20.81 9.45
C THR A 170 18.41 -19.87 8.59
N VAL A 171 18.93 -20.33 7.46
CA VAL A 171 19.85 -19.54 6.60
C VAL A 171 19.28 -18.15 6.22
N ILE A 172 17.95 -18.03 6.20
CA ILE A 172 17.16 -16.79 6.02
C ILE A 172 17.36 -15.78 7.15
N VAL A 173 17.57 -16.26 8.35
CA VAL A 173 17.74 -15.51 9.60
C VAL A 173 19.22 -15.24 9.88
N ALA A 174 20.14 -15.98 9.25
CA ALA A 174 21.58 -15.81 9.42
C ALA A 174 22.25 -14.96 8.34
N TYR A 175 21.82 -15.09 7.09
CA TYR A 175 22.41 -14.38 5.95
C TYR A 175 21.31 -13.98 4.97
N PRO A 176 20.55 -12.91 5.25
CA PRO A 176 19.44 -12.47 4.40
C PRO A 176 19.88 -12.10 2.97
N GLU A 177 21.14 -11.72 2.77
CA GLU A 177 21.73 -11.45 1.45
C GLU A 177 21.94 -12.72 0.59
N ASN A 178 21.99 -13.91 1.20
CA ASN A 178 22.25 -15.19 0.52
C ASN A 178 20.98 -16.00 0.23
N VAL A 179 19.80 -15.46 0.52
CA VAL A 179 18.55 -16.20 0.36
C VAL A 179 17.87 -15.74 -0.92
N SER A 180 17.85 -16.62 -1.92
CA SER A 180 17.03 -16.40 -3.11
C SER A 180 15.58 -16.16 -2.68
N PRO A 181 14.87 -15.20 -3.29
CA PRO A 181 13.49 -14.89 -2.92
C PRO A 181 12.60 -16.15 -2.93
N PRO A 182 11.42 -16.14 -2.26
CA PRO A 182 10.54 -17.31 -2.12
C PRO A 182 10.03 -17.93 -3.43
N ASN A 183 10.40 -17.37 -4.58
CA ASN A 183 10.24 -17.97 -5.88
C ASN A 183 11.56 -18.68 -6.22
N GLY A 184 11.62 -20.00 -6.03
CA GLY A 184 12.80 -20.82 -6.31
C GLY A 184 13.34 -20.69 -7.74
N THR A 185 14.09 -19.64 -8.00
CA THR A 185 14.93 -19.44 -9.19
C THR A 185 16.37 -19.39 -8.70
N GLY A 186 16.92 -20.59 -8.48
CA GLY A 186 18.36 -20.81 -8.65
C GLY A 186 18.69 -20.96 -10.12
#